data_AF-A0A9Q3I4Z4-F1
#
_entry.id   AF-A0A9Q3I4Z4-F1
#
_cell.length_a   1.000
_cell.length_b   1.000
_cell.length_c   1.000
_cell.angle_alpha   90.00
_cell.angle_beta   90.00
_cell.angle_gamma   90.00
#
_symmetry.space_group_name_H-M   'P 1'
#
loop_
_entity.id
_entity.type
_entity.pdbx_description
1 polymer ?
#
loop_
_entity_poly.entity_id
_entity_poly.type
_entity_poly.pdbx_seq_one_letter_code
_entity_poly.pdbx_strand_id
1 'polypeptide(L)'
;MPGYEEADWTKQKKDLIAKWGRLEPERRYRQDSLIQLFNDTQDEGGVDTLSEYKKLIGEYETIITYLSRYKYIPQENMFHENVFDCLSADIKAAIAKEMMKDNVMVREEDGGYLIPPMRILKKYIEQELEGRILVTKRLYSPRVKTVKNESIIKENNVKFKEELFQ
;
A
#
# COMPACT_ATOMS: atom_id res chain seq x y z
N MET A 1 3.54 49.02 -19.89
CA MET A 1 4.26 47.71 -19.91
C MET A 1 5.16 47.80 -21.12
N PRO A 2 6.48 47.58 -21.00
CA PRO A 2 7.42 48.00 -22.03
C PRO A 2 7.11 47.36 -23.40
N GLY A 3 6.67 46.09 -23.44
CA GLY A 3 6.24 45.46 -24.70
C GLY A 3 4.98 46.05 -25.36
N TYR A 4 4.08 46.68 -24.60
CA TYR A 4 2.88 47.34 -25.15
C TYR A 4 3.22 48.70 -25.79
N GLU A 5 4.17 49.42 -25.21
CA GLU A 5 4.62 50.74 -25.69
C GLU A 5 5.51 50.60 -26.95
N GLU A 6 6.26 49.49 -27.06
CA GLU A 6 7.12 49.19 -28.21
C GLU A 6 6.42 48.43 -29.35
N ALA A 7 5.12 48.11 -29.22
CA ALA A 7 4.35 47.24 -30.13
C ALA A 7 5.04 45.87 -30.41
N ASP A 8 5.87 45.41 -29.48
CA ASP A 8 6.58 44.14 -29.55
C ASP A 8 5.76 43.07 -28.80
N TRP A 9 4.93 42.36 -29.56
CA TRP A 9 4.07 41.29 -29.06
C TRP A 9 4.83 40.19 -28.33
N THR A 10 6.08 39.93 -28.71
CA THR A 10 6.94 38.93 -28.07
C THR A 10 7.37 39.35 -26.67
N LYS A 11 7.80 40.60 -26.51
CA LYS A 11 8.11 41.17 -25.18
C LYS A 11 6.86 41.28 -24.32
N GLN A 12 5.75 41.74 -24.91
CA GLN A 12 4.49 41.89 -24.19
C GLN A 12 3.97 40.54 -23.68
N LYS A 13 4.03 39.49 -24.51
CA LYS A 13 3.68 38.13 -24.08
C LYS A 13 4.56 37.63 -22.93
N LYS A 14 5.87 37.87 -22.97
CA LYS A 14 6.79 37.52 -21.87
C LYS A 14 6.46 38.28 -20.59
N ASP A 15 6.19 39.58 -20.68
CA ASP A 15 5.81 40.42 -19.53
C ASP A 15 4.48 39.97 -18.93
N LEU A 16 3.50 39.61 -19.77
CA LEU A 16 2.21 39.09 -19.34
C LEU A 16 2.36 37.74 -18.61
N ILE A 17 3.17 36.83 -19.15
CA ILE A 17 3.45 35.53 -18.52
C ILE A 17 4.27 35.71 -17.23
N ALA A 18 5.21 36.64 -17.18
CA ALA A 18 6.00 36.89 -15.98
C ALA A 18 5.17 37.49 -14.83
N LYS A 19 4.23 38.40 -15.15
CA LYS A 19 3.39 39.05 -14.12
C LYS A 19 2.14 38.26 -13.74
N TRP A 20 1.50 37.61 -14.71
CA TRP A 20 0.23 36.91 -14.49
C TRP A 20 0.25 35.43 -14.90
N GLY A 21 1.27 34.98 -15.63
CA GLY A 21 1.39 33.61 -16.12
C GLY A 21 1.74 32.55 -15.07
N ARG A 22 1.70 32.88 -13.77
CA ARG A 22 1.49 31.84 -12.75
C ARG A 22 0.01 31.43 -12.75
N LEU A 23 -0.41 30.71 -13.79
CA LEU A 23 -1.82 30.45 -14.07
C LEU A 23 -2.28 29.01 -13.83
N GLU A 24 -1.40 28.10 -13.45
CA GLU A 24 -1.76 26.86 -12.77
C GLU A 24 -0.60 26.49 -11.83
N PRO A 25 -0.84 26.07 -10.58
CA PRO A 25 0.20 25.30 -9.88
C PRO A 25 0.57 24.14 -10.80
N GLU A 26 1.87 23.97 -11.05
CA GLU A 26 2.37 22.83 -11.82
C GLU A 26 1.64 21.57 -11.37
N ARG A 27 0.98 20.89 -12.33
CA ARG A 27 0.12 19.76 -12.03
C ARG A 27 0.94 18.75 -11.25
N ARG A 28 0.62 18.59 -9.97
CA ARG A 28 1.38 17.72 -9.07
C ARG A 28 1.33 16.27 -9.55
N TYR A 29 0.18 15.86 -10.09
CA TYR A 29 -0.03 14.53 -10.65
C TYR A 29 -0.80 14.59 -11.96
N ARG A 30 -0.48 13.67 -12.85
CA ARG A 30 -1.21 13.37 -14.09
C ARG A 30 -1.75 11.94 -14.02
N GLN A 31 -2.66 11.57 -14.93
CA GLN A 31 -3.10 10.18 -15.05
C GLN A 31 -1.92 9.21 -15.28
N ASP A 32 -0.92 9.65 -16.05
CA ASP A 32 0.34 8.91 -16.27
C ASP A 32 1.09 8.64 -14.96
N SER A 33 0.94 9.48 -13.93
CA SER A 33 1.59 9.28 -12.63
C SER A 33 1.11 8.02 -11.91
N LEU A 34 -0.12 7.55 -12.18
CA LEU A 34 -0.57 6.25 -11.67
C LEU A 34 0.14 5.10 -12.36
N ILE A 35 0.29 5.17 -13.68
CA ILE A 35 1.00 4.15 -14.46
C ILE A 35 2.47 4.10 -14.06
N GLN A 36 3.11 5.27 -13.87
CA GLN A 36 4.47 5.38 -13.38
C GLN A 36 4.62 4.72 -12.00
N LEU A 37 3.72 5.02 -11.05
CA LEU A 37 3.73 4.39 -9.73
C LEU A 37 3.72 2.86 -9.81
N PHE A 38 2.88 2.30 -10.69
CA PHE A 38 2.77 0.85 -10.87
C PHE A 38 4.02 0.25 -11.52
N ASN A 39 4.55 0.87 -12.57
CA ASN A 39 5.76 0.43 -13.24
C ASN A 39 6.97 0.49 -12.31
N ASP A 40 7.15 1.60 -11.59
CA ASP A 40 8.25 1.78 -10.63
C ASP A 40 8.20 0.67 -9.56
N THR A 41 7.01 0.34 -9.07
CA THR A 41 6.84 -0.75 -8.10
C THR A 41 7.15 -2.13 -8.69
N GLN A 42 6.78 -2.37 -9.95
CA GLN A 42 7.11 -3.61 -10.64
C GLN A 42 8.62 -3.75 -10.89
N ASP A 43 9.27 -2.66 -11.28
CA ASP A 43 10.71 -2.59 -11.49
C ASP A 43 11.50 -2.81 -10.19
N GLU A 44 10.96 -2.38 -9.04
CA GLU A 44 11.50 -2.64 -7.70
C GLU A 44 11.36 -4.11 -7.24
N GLY A 45 10.70 -4.98 -8.03
CA GLY A 45 10.52 -6.41 -7.75
C GLY A 45 9.11 -6.79 -7.29
N GLY A 46 8.18 -5.83 -7.27
CA GLY A 46 6.81 -6.04 -6.84
C GLY A 46 6.63 -6.00 -5.33
N VAL A 47 5.37 -5.92 -4.91
CA VAL A 47 5.02 -5.80 -3.49
C VAL A 47 5.05 -7.18 -2.82
N ASP A 48 5.88 -7.33 -1.80
CA ASP A 48 6.00 -8.56 -1.00
C ASP A 48 5.59 -8.37 0.46
N THR A 49 5.76 -7.16 1.00
CA THR A 49 5.54 -6.86 2.41
C THR A 49 4.29 -6.01 2.63
N LEU A 50 3.60 -6.19 3.77
CA LEU A 50 2.46 -5.33 4.15
C LEU A 50 2.82 -3.83 4.21
N SER A 51 4.06 -3.51 4.58
CA SER A 51 4.52 -2.12 4.64
C SER A 51 4.64 -1.49 3.25
N GLU A 52 5.19 -2.22 2.29
CA GLU A 52 5.29 -1.80 0.88
C GLU A 52 3.89 -1.63 0.28
N TYR A 53 3.00 -2.60 0.52
CA TYR A 53 1.62 -2.52 0.08
C TYR A 53 0.91 -1.27 0.62
N LYS A 54 1.02 -1.00 1.93
CA LYS A 54 0.41 0.20 2.54
C LYS A 54 0.98 1.50 1.99
N LYS A 55 2.28 1.54 1.67
CA LYS A 55 2.91 2.68 1.02
C LYS A 55 2.34 2.90 -0.38
N LEU A 56 2.27 1.85 -1.20
CA LEU A 56 1.70 1.90 -2.55
C LEU A 56 0.24 2.38 -2.52
N ILE A 57 -0.59 1.81 -1.64
CA ILE A 57 -2.00 2.21 -1.52
C ILE A 57 -2.12 3.67 -1.04
N GLY A 58 -1.29 4.11 -0.10
CA GLY A 58 -1.29 5.50 0.35
C GLY A 58 -0.92 6.50 -0.76
N GLU A 59 0.08 6.17 -1.58
CA GLU A 59 0.46 6.99 -2.73
C GLU A 59 -0.64 6.98 -3.82
N TYR A 60 -1.17 5.80 -4.15
CA TYR A 60 -2.31 5.65 -5.05
C TYR A 60 -3.51 6.50 -4.62
N GLU A 61 -3.92 6.41 -3.35
CA GLU A 61 -5.04 7.18 -2.80
C GLU A 61 -4.77 8.68 -2.83
N THR A 62 -3.53 9.09 -2.58
CA THR A 62 -3.11 10.51 -2.68
C THR A 62 -3.27 11.03 -4.11
N ILE A 63 -2.83 10.25 -5.11
CA ILE A 63 -2.94 10.60 -6.52
C ILE A 63 -4.40 10.64 -6.96
N ILE A 64 -5.19 9.62 -6.64
CA ILE A 64 -6.62 9.56 -6.99
C ILE A 64 -7.39 10.70 -6.34
N THR A 65 -7.15 11.00 -5.07
CA THR A 65 -7.79 12.11 -4.36
C THR A 65 -7.45 13.44 -5.02
N TYR A 66 -6.20 13.63 -5.45
CA TYR A 66 -5.79 14.80 -6.22
C TYR A 66 -6.54 14.86 -7.55
N LEU A 67 -6.49 13.81 -8.37
CA LEU A 67 -7.14 13.80 -9.70
C LEU A 67 -8.65 14.05 -9.59
N SER A 68 -9.31 13.41 -8.63
CA SER A 68 -10.74 13.58 -8.34
C SER A 68 -11.08 15.03 -7.97
N ARG A 69 -10.26 15.68 -7.13
CA ARG A 69 -10.45 17.09 -6.73
C ARG A 69 -10.43 18.04 -7.92
N TYR A 70 -9.59 17.75 -8.92
CA TYR A 70 -9.49 18.54 -10.15
C TYR A 70 -10.42 18.04 -11.28
N LYS A 71 -11.37 17.14 -10.97
CA LYS A 71 -12.36 16.55 -11.90
C LYS A 71 -11.75 15.85 -13.13
N TYR A 72 -10.49 15.44 -13.03
CA TYR A 72 -9.98 14.39 -13.90
C TYR A 72 -10.57 13.11 -13.33
N ILE A 73 -11.50 12.46 -14.04
CA ILE A 73 -12.23 11.29 -13.52
C ILE A 73 -11.48 10.02 -13.94
N PRO A 74 -10.58 9.47 -13.12
CA PRO A 74 -10.28 8.05 -13.21
C PRO A 74 -11.54 7.29 -12.77
N GLN A 75 -12.00 6.34 -13.59
CA GLN A 75 -12.96 5.36 -13.07
C GLN A 75 -12.24 4.58 -11.96
N GLU A 76 -12.83 4.51 -10.77
CA GLU A 76 -12.23 3.88 -9.58
C GLU A 76 -11.82 2.41 -9.85
N ASN A 77 -12.52 1.77 -10.79
CA ASN A 77 -12.28 0.41 -11.23
C ASN A 77 -11.31 0.30 -12.42
N MET A 78 -10.63 1.34 -12.88
CA MET A 78 -9.69 1.16 -14.01
C MET A 78 -8.31 0.64 -13.61
N PHE A 79 -7.93 0.71 -12.32
CA PHE A 79 -6.56 0.42 -11.89
C PHE A 79 -6.42 -0.81 -11.01
N HIS A 80 -7.50 -1.58 -10.80
CA HIS A 80 -7.48 -2.78 -9.97
C HIS A 80 -6.59 -3.88 -10.58
N GLU A 81 -6.60 -4.03 -11.89
CA GLU A 81 -5.72 -4.94 -12.62
C GLU A 81 -4.25 -4.54 -12.43
N ASN A 82 -3.92 -3.26 -12.61
CA ASN A 82 -2.56 -2.77 -12.40
C ASN A 82 -2.08 -2.98 -10.96
N VAL A 83 -2.94 -2.74 -9.96
CA VAL A 83 -2.61 -3.04 -8.56
C VAL A 83 -2.35 -4.53 -8.38
N PHE A 84 -3.17 -5.39 -8.97
CA PHE A 84 -2.96 -6.84 -8.93
C PHE A 84 -1.62 -7.23 -9.57
N ASP A 85 -1.28 -6.63 -10.71
CA ASP A 85 -0.05 -6.93 -11.44
C ASP A 85 1.23 -6.47 -10.72
N CYS A 86 1.15 -5.43 -9.90
CA CYS A 86 2.25 -4.95 -9.05
C CYS A 86 2.60 -5.88 -7.90
N LEU A 87 1.75 -6.84 -7.54
CA LEU A 87 2.09 -7.82 -6.50
C LEU A 87 3.13 -8.82 -7.01
N SER A 88 3.93 -9.37 -6.10
CA SER A 88 4.83 -10.46 -6.41
C SER A 88 4.08 -11.70 -6.88
N ALA A 89 4.75 -12.54 -7.68
CA ALA A 89 4.15 -13.76 -8.25
C ALA A 89 3.61 -14.71 -7.16
N ASP A 90 4.33 -14.82 -6.03
CA ASP A 90 3.96 -15.68 -4.91
C ASP A 90 2.66 -15.22 -4.23
N ILE A 91 2.50 -13.91 -4.05
CA ILE A 91 1.30 -13.35 -3.43
C ILE A 91 0.13 -13.38 -4.40
N LYS A 92 0.36 -13.07 -5.69
CA LYS A 92 -0.67 -13.20 -6.74
C LYS A 92 -1.27 -14.60 -6.78
N ALA A 93 -0.43 -15.63 -6.76
CA ALA A 93 -0.88 -17.03 -6.79
C ALA A 93 -1.69 -17.41 -5.54
N ALA A 94 -1.26 -16.96 -4.36
CA ALA A 94 -1.97 -17.20 -3.10
C ALA A 94 -3.36 -16.54 -3.10
N ILE A 95 -3.41 -15.25 -3.47
CA ILE A 95 -4.66 -14.48 -3.55
C ILE A 95 -5.60 -15.10 -4.59
N ALA A 96 -5.11 -15.42 -5.78
CA ALA A 96 -5.93 -16.00 -6.84
C ALA A 96 -6.57 -17.33 -6.38
N LYS A 97 -5.84 -18.15 -5.63
CA LYS A 97 -6.34 -19.39 -5.06
C LYS A 97 -7.47 -19.17 -4.06
N GLU A 98 -7.31 -18.23 -3.13
CA GLU A 98 -8.38 -17.91 -2.16
C GLU A 98 -9.59 -17.24 -2.85
N MET A 99 -9.37 -16.38 -3.84
CA MET A 99 -10.48 -15.77 -4.60
C MET A 99 -11.27 -16.78 -5.44
N MET A 100 -10.60 -17.75 -6.05
CA MET A 100 -11.26 -18.84 -6.77
C MET A 100 -12.09 -19.72 -5.82
N LYS A 101 -11.57 -20.00 -4.63
CA LYS A 101 -12.27 -20.79 -3.60
C LYS A 101 -13.54 -20.10 -3.10
N ASP A 102 -13.51 -18.77 -2.98
CA ASP A 102 -14.66 -17.96 -2.58
C ASP A 102 -15.62 -17.63 -3.74
N ASN A 103 -15.35 -18.14 -4.96
CA ASN A 103 -16.11 -17.87 -6.20
C ASN A 103 -16.27 -16.38 -6.52
N VAL A 104 -15.27 -15.57 -6.17
CA VAL A 104 -15.31 -14.12 -6.40
C VAL A 104 -14.88 -13.76 -7.82
N MET A 105 -14.02 -14.57 -8.44
CA MET A 105 -13.60 -14.38 -9.83
C MET A 105 -14.68 -14.88 -10.78
N VAL A 106 -15.29 -13.95 -11.52
CA VAL A 106 -16.28 -14.29 -12.56
C VAL A 106 -15.53 -14.76 -13.79
N ARG A 107 -15.92 -15.93 -14.30
CA ARG A 107 -15.42 -16.43 -15.57
C ARG A 107 -16.14 -15.70 -16.70
N GLU A 108 -15.39 -15.07 -17.60
CA GLU A 108 -15.92 -14.46 -18.81
C GLU A 108 -16.20 -15.52 -19.90
N GLU A 109 -16.98 -15.14 -20.90
CA GLU A 109 -17.33 -16.01 -22.04
C GLU A 109 -16.08 -16.45 -22.81
N ASP A 110 -15.04 -15.62 -22.83
CA ASP A 110 -13.74 -15.88 -23.45
C ASP A 110 -12.86 -16.87 -22.64
N GLY A 111 -13.34 -17.35 -21.50
CA GLY A 111 -12.63 -18.28 -20.63
C GLY A 111 -11.58 -17.63 -19.71
N GLY A 112 -11.42 -16.31 -19.80
CA GLY A 112 -10.68 -15.50 -18.83
C GLY A 112 -11.40 -15.38 -17.49
N TYR A 113 -10.67 -14.92 -16.48
CA TYR A 113 -11.25 -14.55 -15.18
C TYR A 113 -11.16 -13.05 -15.02
N LEU A 114 -12.30 -12.41 -14.76
CA LEU A 114 -12.35 -10.99 -14.45
C LEU A 114 -11.81 -10.77 -13.04
N ILE A 115 -10.83 -9.86 -12.92
CA ILE A 115 -10.29 -9.49 -11.62
C ILE A 115 -11.38 -8.72 -10.85
N PRO A 116 -11.61 -9.02 -9.57
CA PRO A 116 -12.62 -8.34 -8.78
C PRO A 116 -12.34 -6.84 -8.63
N PRO A 117 -13.38 -6.02 -8.39
CA PRO A 117 -13.21 -4.58 -8.17
C PRO A 117 -12.29 -4.29 -6.99
N MET A 118 -11.63 -3.12 -7.03
CA MET A 118 -10.60 -2.68 -6.08
C MET A 118 -10.97 -2.91 -4.61
N ARG A 119 -12.23 -2.64 -4.23
CA ARG A 119 -12.72 -2.81 -2.85
C ARG A 119 -12.59 -4.24 -2.35
N ILE A 120 -12.88 -5.21 -3.20
CA ILE A 120 -12.80 -6.64 -2.85
C ILE A 120 -11.33 -7.07 -2.87
N LEU A 121 -10.59 -6.66 -3.91
CA LEU A 121 -9.18 -6.95 -4.07
C LEU A 121 -8.34 -6.53 -2.85
N LYS A 122 -8.52 -5.28 -2.36
CA LYS A 122 -7.82 -4.76 -1.18
C LYS A 122 -7.96 -5.67 0.05
N LYS A 123 -9.17 -6.18 0.30
CA LYS A 123 -9.47 -7.05 1.45
C LYS A 123 -8.66 -8.34 1.39
N TYR A 124 -8.63 -9.00 0.25
CA TYR A 124 -7.88 -10.26 0.07
C TYR A 124 -6.37 -10.04 0.19
N ILE A 125 -5.85 -8.96 -0.39
CA ILE A 125 -4.42 -8.62 -0.27
C ILE A 125 -4.04 -8.39 1.20
N GLU A 126 -4.83 -7.61 1.94
CA GLU A 126 -4.58 -7.34 3.35
C GLU A 126 -4.63 -8.63 4.18
N GLN A 127 -5.61 -9.50 3.95
CA GLN A 127 -5.73 -10.77 4.65
C GLN A 127 -4.53 -11.70 4.42
N GLU A 128 -4.05 -11.82 3.18
CA GLU A 128 -2.89 -12.65 2.85
C GLU A 128 -1.60 -12.09 3.47
N LEU A 129 -1.37 -10.78 3.35
CA LEU A 129 -0.20 -10.12 3.89
C LEU A 129 -0.17 -10.15 5.43
N GLU A 130 -1.30 -9.93 6.09
CA GLU A 130 -1.42 -10.08 7.54
C GLU A 130 -1.23 -11.53 7.98
N GLY A 131 -1.78 -12.49 7.23
CA GLY A 131 -1.57 -13.93 7.45
C GLY A 131 -0.10 -14.30 7.46
N ARG A 132 0.69 -13.81 6.50
CA ARG A 132 2.14 -14.02 6.44
C ARG A 132 2.88 -13.44 7.65
N ILE A 133 2.49 -12.26 8.12
CA ILE A 133 3.05 -11.66 9.34
C ILE A 133 2.73 -12.49 10.59
N LEU A 134 1.51 -13.02 10.69
CA LEU A 134 1.12 -13.87 11.83
C LEU A 134 1.89 -15.19 11.85
N VAL A 135 2.07 -15.82 10.69
CA VAL A 135 2.86 -17.06 10.57
C VAL A 135 4.30 -16.83 11.00
N THR A 136 4.95 -15.77 10.49
CA THR A 136 6.33 -15.43 10.87
C THR A 136 6.46 -15.12 12.36
N LYS A 137 5.55 -14.31 12.95
CA LYS A 137 5.55 -14.06 14.42
C LYS A 137 5.36 -15.33 15.24
N ARG A 138 4.51 -16.26 14.81
CA ARG A 138 4.28 -17.54 15.51
C ARG A 138 5.52 -18.45 15.44
N LEU A 139 6.24 -18.43 14.32
CA LEU A 139 7.49 -19.17 14.16
C LEU A 139 8.64 -18.54 14.97
N TYR A 140 8.67 -17.21 15.10
CA TYR A 140 9.71 -16.46 15.82
C TYR A 140 9.42 -16.21 17.31
N SER A 141 8.21 -16.50 17.82
CA SER A 141 7.96 -16.48 19.27
C SER A 141 8.75 -17.62 19.90
N PRO A 142 9.84 -17.36 20.65
CA PRO A 142 10.48 -18.43 21.39
C PRO A 142 9.41 -18.97 22.34
N ARG A 143 9.12 -20.28 22.29
CA ARG A 143 8.42 -20.91 23.41
C ARG A 143 9.25 -20.58 24.64
N VAL A 144 8.79 -19.62 25.45
CA VAL A 144 9.32 -19.41 26.79
C VAL A 144 9.07 -20.73 27.49
N LYS A 145 10.11 -21.58 27.54
CA LYS A 145 10.12 -22.71 28.46
C LYS A 145 10.05 -22.03 29.82
N THR A 146 8.88 -22.02 30.44
CA THR A 146 8.76 -21.70 31.86
C THR A 146 9.60 -22.75 32.57
N VAL A 147 10.86 -22.41 32.85
CA VAL A 147 11.69 -23.20 33.74
C VAL A 147 10.99 -23.06 35.08
N LYS A 148 10.26 -24.12 35.48
CA LYS A 148 9.76 -24.22 36.85
C LYS A 148 11.00 -24.28 37.74
N ASN A 149 11.40 -23.13 38.27
CA ASN A 149 12.43 -23.02 39.29
C ASN A 149 11.88 -23.58 40.62
N GLU A 150 11.62 -24.88 40.66
CA GLU A 150 11.22 -25.62 41.87
C GLU A 150 12.35 -25.63 42.92
N SER A 151 13.58 -25.26 42.53
CA SER A 151 14.72 -25.06 43.43
C SER A 151 14.60 -23.78 44.27
N ILE A 152 14.09 -22.67 43.72
CA ILE A 152 13.99 -21.37 44.45
C ILE A 152 12.86 -21.41 45.49
N ILE A 153 11.79 -22.17 45.22
CA ILE A 153 10.63 -22.27 46.13
C ILE A 153 10.97 -23.11 47.38
N LYS A 154 11.94 -24.03 47.30
CA LYS A 154 12.36 -24.85 48.44
C LYS A 154 13.25 -24.09 49.42
N GLU A 155 14.20 -23.27 48.94
CA GLU A 155 15.06 -22.48 49.83
C GLU A 155 14.30 -21.41 50.61
N ASN A 156 13.31 -20.76 49.99
CA ASN A 156 12.51 -19.73 50.67
C ASN A 156 11.54 -20.32 51.73
N ASN A 157 11.07 -21.56 51.55
CA ASN A 157 10.23 -22.23 52.56
C ASN A 157 11.02 -22.75 53.77
N VAL A 158 12.32 -23.00 53.63
CA VAL A 158 13.18 -23.39 54.76
C VAL A 158 13.48 -22.17 55.63
N LYS A 159 13.86 -21.03 55.02
CA LYS A 159 14.08 -19.77 55.75
C LYS A 159 12.84 -19.29 56.52
N PHE A 160 11.65 -19.40 55.94
CA PHE A 160 10.42 -18.94 56.60
C PHE A 160 10.02 -19.79 57.82
N LYS A 161 10.47 -21.05 57.90
CA LYS A 161 10.21 -21.91 59.06
C LYS A 161 11.19 -21.68 60.21
N GLU A 162 12.39 -21.17 59.95
CA GLU A 162 13.38 -20.85 60.98
C GLU A 162 13.06 -19.53 61.70
N GLU A 163 12.39 -18.58 61.04
CA GLU A 163 11.98 -17.29 61.63
C GLU A 163 10.72 -17.36 62.52
N LEU A 164 9.96 -18.46 62.48
CA LEU A 164 8.72 -18.63 63.25
C LEU A 164 8.89 -19.37 64.59
N PHE A 165 10.11 -19.84 64.90
CA PHE A 165 10.42 -20.58 66.13
C PHE A 165 11.53 -19.96 66.98
N GLN A 166 11.80 -18.65 66.84
CA GLN A 166 12.55 -17.86 67.83
C GLN A 166 11.63 -17.02 68.71
#